data_AF-A0A2W2EAM8-F1
#
_entry.id   AF-A0A2W2EAM8-F1
#
_cell.length_a   1.000
_cell.length_b   1.000
_cell.length_c   1.000
_cell.angle_alpha   90.00
_cell.angle_beta   90.00
_cell.angle_gamma   90.00
#
_symmetry.space_group_name_H-M   'P 1'
#
loop_
_entity.id
_entity.type
_entity.pdbx_description
1 polymer ?
#
loop_
_entity_poly.entity_id
_entity_poly.type
_entity_poly.pdbx_seq_one_letter_code
_entity_poly.pdbx_strand_id
1 'polypeptide(L)' 'IEPHAKGSVNPLLIIDENDVQAGHAASVGQYDEEALYYLLSRGLVEADAKQILINNFMEPVLPKETV' A
#
# COMPACT_ATOMS: atom_id res chain seq x y z
N ILE A 1 -2.00 -3.68 -13.50
CA ILE A 1 -2.09 -2.21 -13.30
C ILE A 1 -1.86 -1.58 -14.66
N GLU A 2 -2.57 -0.50 -14.98
CA GLU A 2 -2.35 0.27 -16.21
C GLU A 2 -0.89 0.77 -16.28
N PRO A 3 -0.20 0.69 -17.43
CA PRO A 3 1.17 1.19 -17.61
C PRO A 3 1.36 2.68 -17.27
N HIS A 4 0.24 3.40 -17.13
CA HIS A 4 0.19 4.83 -16.90
C HIS A 4 -0.18 5.21 -15.46
N ALA A 5 -0.22 4.26 -14.52
CA ALA A 5 -0.46 4.58 -13.12
C ALA A 5 0.67 5.46 -12.55
N LYS A 6 0.30 6.61 -11.98
CA LYS A 6 1.22 7.57 -11.37
C LYS A 6 0.85 7.81 -9.90
N GLY A 7 1.83 7.67 -9.02
CA GLY A 7 1.75 8.12 -7.63
C GLY A 7 2.70 9.30 -7.44
N SER A 8 2.20 10.41 -6.88
CA SER A 8 3.02 11.55 -6.48
C SER A 8 2.84 11.76 -4.98
N VAL A 9 3.95 11.92 -4.26
CA VAL A 9 3.92 12.24 -2.83
C VAL A 9 4.83 13.43 -2.60
N ASN A 10 4.29 14.47 -1.97
CA ASN A 10 5.02 15.68 -1.61
C ASN A 10 4.97 15.88 -0.09
N PRO A 11 5.82 15.17 0.67
CA PRO A 11 5.86 15.31 2.12
C PRO A 11 6.44 16.68 2.50
N LEU A 12 5.68 17.51 3.23
CA LEU A 12 6.13 18.82 3.72
C LEU A 12 5.96 18.91 5.23
N LEU A 13 7.03 19.33 5.92
CA LEU A 13 6.99 19.68 7.35
C LEU A 13 7.39 21.15 7.49
N ILE A 14 6.55 21.94 8.15
CA ILE A 14 6.84 23.31 8.57
C ILE A 14 6.85 23.28 10.10
N ILE A 15 7.98 23.64 10.70
CA ILE A 15 8.21 23.55 12.14
C ILE A 15 8.76 24.90 12.60
N ASP A 16 8.11 25.53 13.58
CA ASP A 16 8.45 26.86 14.10
C ASP A 16 8.98 26.80 15.55
N GLU A 17 9.22 25.59 16.06
CA GLU A 17 9.62 25.31 17.44
C GLU A 17 10.96 24.56 17.53
N ASN A 18 11.69 24.82 18.61
CA ASN A 18 13.07 24.37 18.79
C ASN A 18 13.22 22.96 19.40
N ASP A 19 12.17 22.37 19.95
CA ASP A 19 12.25 21.08 20.66
C ASP A 19 11.15 20.12 20.18
N VAL A 20 11.28 19.65 18.94
CA VAL A 20 10.33 18.69 18.35
C VAL A 20 11.03 17.52 17.70
N GLN A 21 10.40 16.35 17.76
CA GLN A 21 10.70 15.22 16.89
C GLN A 21 9.60 15.10 15.84
N ALA A 22 9.97 15.29 14.57
CA ALA A 22 9.07 15.18 13.45
C ALA A 22 9.69 14.31 12.36
N GLY A 23 8.90 13.41 11.78
CA GLY A 23 9.28 12.58 10.66
C GLY A 23 8.10 12.42 9.72
N HIS A 24 8.38 12.41 8.42
CA HIS A 24 7.39 12.06 7.41
C HIS A 24 7.94 10.95 6.53
N ALA A 25 7.17 9.88 6.39
CA ALA A 25 7.42 8.83 5.43
C ALA A 25 6.23 8.74 4.47
N ALA A 26 6.53 8.41 3.22
CA ALA A 26 5.55 8.00 2.25
C ALA A 26 6.15 6.89 1.38
N SER A 27 5.35 5.88 1.08
CA SER A 27 5.75 4.77 0.22
C SER A 27 4.77 4.65 -0.94
N VAL A 28 5.32 4.36 -2.12
CA VAL A 28 4.58 4.02 -3.33
C VAL A 28 5.17 2.72 -3.84
N GLY A 29 4.33 1.73 -4.10
CA GLY A 29 4.75 0.39 -4.48
C GLY A 29 3.75 -0.29 -5.40
N GLN A 30 4.25 -1.29 -6.14
CA GLN A 30 3.43 -2.17 -6.97
C GLN A 30 3.06 -3.43 -6.16
N TYR A 31 2.24 -4.31 -6.75
CA TYR A 31 2.01 -5.63 -6.17
C TYR A 31 3.32 -6.40 -6.09
N ASP A 32 3.46 -7.23 -5.06
CA ASP A 32 4.50 -8.24 -5.02
C ASP A 32 4.24 -9.28 -6.13
N GLU A 33 5.11 -9.32 -7.13
CA GLU A 33 4.98 -10.20 -8.29
C GLU A 33 5.12 -11.68 -7.92
N GLU A 34 5.93 -12.01 -6.91
CA GLU A 34 6.10 -13.38 -6.44
C GLU A 34 4.86 -13.87 -5.70
N ALA A 35 4.28 -13.01 -4.86
CA ALA A 35 3.02 -13.31 -4.17
C ALA A 35 1.86 -13.46 -5.16
N LEU A 36 1.78 -12.60 -6.18
CA LEU A 36 0.78 -12.72 -7.26
C LEU A 36 0.96 -14.03 -8.03
N TYR A 37 2.17 -14.34 -8.46
CA TYR A 37 2.49 -15.59 -9.14
C TYR A 37 2.11 -16.81 -8.30
N TYR A 38 2.40 -16.79 -6.99
CA TYR A 38 2.03 -17.85 -6.08
C TYR A 38 0.52 -18.07 -6.01
N LEU A 39 -0.28 -17.01 -5.86
CA LEU A 39 -1.75 -17.11 -5.82
C LEU A 39 -2.32 -17.65 -7.14
N LEU A 40 -1.82 -17.16 -8.28
CA LEU A 40 -2.22 -17.66 -9.60
C LEU A 40 -1.86 -19.15 -9.77
N SER A 41 -0.69 -19.58 -9.29
CA SER A 41 -0.27 -21.00 -9.34
C SER A 41 -1.17 -21.93 -8.53
N ARG A 42 -1.91 -21.38 -7.55
CA ARG A 42 -2.91 -22.11 -6.75
C ARG A 42 -4.31 -22.11 -7.35
N GLY A 43 -4.46 -21.58 -8.57
CA GLY A 43 -5.71 -21.61 -9.32
C GLY A 43 -6.65 -20.44 -9.02
N LEU A 44 -6.20 -19.40 -8.32
CA LEU A 44 -6.99 -18.19 -8.15
C LEU A 44 -7.04 -17.41 -9.47
N VAL A 45 -8.21 -16.84 -9.75
CA VAL A 45 -8.35 -15.91 -10.87
C VAL A 45 -7.60 -14.62 -10.53
N GLU A 46 -6.97 -14.01 -11.53
CA GLU A 46 -6.13 -12.82 -11.35
C GLU A 46 -6.84 -11.66 -10.63
N ALA A 47 -8.14 -11.49 -10.86
CA ALA A 47 -8.96 -10.50 -10.16
C ALA A 47 -9.00 -10.76 -8.65
N ASP A 48 -9.27 -12.01 -8.25
CA ASP A 48 -9.35 -12.41 -6.84
C ASP A 48 -7.97 -12.32 -6.16
N ALA A 49 -6.92 -12.79 -6.85
CA ALA A 49 -5.55 -12.71 -6.34
C ALA A 49 -5.12 -11.26 -6.08
N LYS A 50 -5.40 -10.35 -7.00
CA LYS A 50 -5.15 -8.90 -6.80
C LYS A 50 -5.94 -8.33 -5.64
N GLN A 51 -7.21 -8.72 -5.50
CA GLN A 51 -8.05 -8.24 -4.41
C GLN A 51 -7.51 -8.67 -3.05
N ILE A 52 -7.01 -9.92 -2.94
CA ILE A 52 -6.36 -10.42 -1.73
C ILE A 52 -5.11 -9.59 -1.39
N LEU A 53 -4.24 -9.34 -2.37
CA LEU A 53 -3.02 -8.54 -2.16
C LEU A 53 -3.34 -7.10 -1.72
N ILE A 54 -4.36 -6.47 -2.32
CA ILE A 54 -4.83 -5.13 -1.94
C ILE A 54 -5.38 -5.15 -0.52
N ASN A 55 -6.23 -6.11 -0.19
CA ASN A 55 -6.84 -6.19 1.13
C ASN A 55 -5.78 -6.41 2.23
N ASN A 56 -4.79 -7.27 1.98
CA ASN A 56 -3.69 -7.48 2.91
C ASN A 56 -2.82 -6.22 3.07
N PHE A 57 -2.56 -5.49 1.98
CA PHE A 57 -1.85 -4.21 2.06
C PHE A 57 -2.62 -3.17 2.88
N MET A 58 -3.95 -3.16 2.78
CA MET A 58 -4.83 -2.22 3.50
C MET A 58 -5.11 -2.64 4.95
N GLU A 59 -4.90 -3.90 5.32
CA GLU A 59 -5.20 -4.47 6.64
C GLU A 59 -4.65 -3.62 7.82
N PRO A 60 -3.40 -3.11 7.80
CA PRO A 60 -2.89 -2.29 8.90
C PRO A 60 -3.57 -0.92 9.04
N VAL A 61 -4.22 -0.45 7.98
CA VAL A 61 -4.85 0.88 7.88
C VAL A 61 -6.36 0.81 8.14
N LEU A 62 -6.96 -0.38 8.07
CA LEU A 62 -8.37 -0.58 8.35
C LEU A 62 -8.63 -0.51 9.86
N PRO A 63 -9.72 0.16 10.29
CA PRO A 63 -10.08 0.22 11.71
C PRO A 63 -10.41 -1.19 12.23
N LYS A 64 -9.91 -1.51 13.43
CA LYS A 64 -10.08 -2.83 14.07
C LYS A 64 -11.52 -3.17 14.47
N GLU A 65 -12.45 -2.23 14.29
CA GLU A 65 -13.85 -2.36 14.68
C GLU A 65 -14.73 -1.87 13.53
N THR A 66 -15.04 -2.76 12.61
CA THR A 66 -16.22 -2.63 11.75
C THR A 66 -16.87 -4.00 11.71
N VAL A 67 -17.63 -4.25 12.77
CA VAL A 67 -18.66 -5.30 12.87
C VAL A 67 -19.94 -4.59 13.28
#